data_AF-A0A7K0NZ50-F1
#
_entry.id   AF-A0A7K0NZ50-F1
#
_cell.length_a   1.000
_cell.length_b   1.000
_cell.length_c   1.000
_cell.angle_alpha   90.00
_cell.angle_beta   90.00
_cell.angle_gamma   90.00
#
_symmetry.space_group_name_H-M   'P 1'
#
loop_
_entity.id
_entity.type
_entity.pdbx_description
1 polymer ?
#
loop_
_entity_poly.entity_id
_entity_poly.type
_entity_poly.pdbx_seq_one_letter_code
_entity_poly.pdbx_strand_id
1 'polypeptide(L)' 'MADFELVPNNTLLVATPEEGRALALKMARLIVKSTQPDADARARQRDVYANDPAMLIALTQTVAIEFSTIAAANNYWR' A
#
# COMPACT_ATOMS: atom_id res chain seq x y z
N MET A 1 -10.84 -6.20 16.28
CA MET A 1 -10.53 -5.66 14.93
C MET A 1 -9.25 -4.85 15.02
N ALA A 2 -8.56 -4.56 13.92
CA ALA A 2 -7.31 -3.81 13.96
C ALA A 2 -7.52 -2.40 14.56
N ASP A 3 -6.62 -1.94 15.43
CA ASP A 3 -6.70 -0.62 16.10
C ASP A 3 -6.27 0.55 15.18
N PHE A 4 -6.31 0.35 13.87
CA PHE A 4 -5.92 1.34 12.87
C PHE A 4 -6.77 1.23 11.61
N GLU A 5 -6.88 2.35 10.89
CA GLU A 5 -7.62 2.41 9.63
C GLU A 5 -6.87 1.68 8.51
N LEU A 6 -7.61 0.92 7.71
CA LEU A 6 -7.11 0.30 6.48
C LEU A 6 -7.24 1.23 5.27
N VAL A 7 -8.22 2.14 5.31
CA VAL A 7 -8.42 3.23 4.34
C VAL A 7 -8.22 4.55 5.11
N PRO A 8 -7.06 5.20 4.98
CA PRO A 8 -6.76 6.43 5.71
C PRO A 8 -7.80 7.53 5.46
N ASN A 9 -8.30 8.16 6.52
CA ASN A 9 -9.33 9.21 6.45
C ASN A 9 -10.63 8.76 5.76
N ASN A 10 -10.83 7.44 5.60
CA ASN A 10 -11.98 6.84 4.92
C ASN A 10 -12.25 7.42 3.51
N THR A 11 -11.20 7.76 2.76
CA THR A 11 -11.32 8.32 1.40
C THR A 11 -10.23 7.79 0.46
N LEU A 12 -10.56 7.69 -0.83
CA LEU A 12 -9.60 7.46 -1.90
C LEU A 12 -9.27 8.75 -2.67
N LEU A 13 -9.94 9.87 -2.36
CA LEU A 13 -9.74 11.13 -3.04
C LEU A 13 -8.45 11.81 -2.55
N VAL A 14 -7.62 12.22 -3.52
CA VAL A 14 -6.33 12.88 -3.32
C VAL A 14 -6.11 13.96 -4.39
N ALA A 15 -5.34 14.99 -4.09
CA ALA A 15 -5.22 16.15 -4.97
C ALA A 15 -4.37 15.88 -6.22
N THR A 16 -3.42 14.95 -6.13
CA THR A 16 -2.46 14.70 -7.22
C THR A 16 -2.18 13.21 -7.47
N PRO A 17 -1.69 12.84 -8.67
CA PRO A 17 -1.23 11.48 -8.94
C PRO A 17 -0.15 10.98 -7.96
N GLU A 18 0.76 11.87 -7.53
CA GLU A 18 1.82 11.51 -6.57
C GLU A 18 1.24 11.15 -5.21
N GLU A 19 0.29 11.95 -4.70
CA GLU A 19 -0.44 11.61 -3.47
C GLU A 19 -1.22 10.31 -3.63
N GLY A 20 -1.78 10.04 -4.81
CA GLY A 20 -2.44 8.78 -5.12
C GLY A 20 -1.49 7.59 -5.05
N ARG A 21 -0.25 7.75 -5.53
CA ARG A 21 0.79 6.73 -5.45
C ARG A 21 1.23 6.49 -4.01
N ALA A 22 1.37 7.56 -3.23
CA ALA A 22 1.66 7.47 -1.80
C ALA A 22 0.54 6.77 -1.02
N LEU A 23 -0.73 7.05 -1.35
CA LEU A 23 -1.89 6.38 -0.75
C LEU A 23 -1.91 4.89 -1.10
N ALA A 24 -1.68 4.52 -2.36
CA ALA A 24 -1.60 3.13 -2.80
C ALA A 24 -0.53 2.35 -2.01
N LEU A 25 0.65 2.92 -1.85
CA LEU A 25 1.73 2.31 -1.06
C LEU A 25 1.34 2.17 0.42
N LYS A 26 0.69 3.19 0.99
CA LYS A 26 0.23 3.17 2.37
C LYS A 26 -0.81 2.07 2.61
N MET A 27 -1.82 1.95 1.75
CA MET A 27 -2.85 0.92 1.83
C MET A 27 -2.26 -0.49 1.73
N ALA A 28 -1.37 -0.75 0.77
CA ALA A 28 -0.67 -2.03 0.67
C ALA A 28 0.10 -2.39 1.96
N ARG A 29 0.80 -1.42 2.57
CA ARG A 29 1.53 -1.61 3.84
C ARG A 29 0.60 -1.84 5.03
N LEU A 30 -0.58 -1.23 5.04
CA LEU A 30 -1.58 -1.41 6.10
C LEU A 30 -2.18 -2.82 6.08
N ILE A 31 -2.37 -3.43 4.91
CA ILE A 31 -2.76 -4.84 4.80
C ILE A 31 -1.68 -5.74 5.39
N VAL A 32 -0.39 -5.52 5.07
CA VAL A 32 0.72 -6.29 5.68
C VAL A 32 0.72 -6.14 7.21
N LYS A 33 0.53 -4.91 7.72
CA LYS A 33 0.44 -4.66 9.17
C LYS A 33 -0.76 -5.36 9.81
N SER A 34 -1.89 -5.44 9.12
CA SER A 34 -3.10 -6.10 9.62
C SER A 34 -2.94 -7.62 9.65
N THR A 35 -2.29 -8.19 8.65
CA THR A 35 -2.07 -9.64 8.56
C THR A 35 -0.98 -10.12 9.51
N GLN A 36 0.10 -9.34 9.67
CA GLN A 36 1.18 -9.62 10.61
C GLN A 36 1.30 -8.45 11.59
N PRO A 37 0.65 -8.49 12.77
CA PRO A 37 0.64 -7.37 13.73
C PRO A 37 1.97 -7.18 14.47
N ASP A 38 2.81 -8.23 14.58
CA ASP A 38 4.13 -8.14 15.23
C ASP A 38 5.10 -7.30 14.38
N ALA A 39 5.55 -6.18 14.95
CA ALA A 39 6.50 -5.28 14.30
C ALA A 39 7.89 -5.90 14.09
N ASP A 40 8.35 -6.71 15.04
CA ASP A 40 9.66 -7.35 14.97
C ASP A 40 9.64 -8.46 13.91
N ALA A 41 8.53 -9.20 13.79
CA ALA A 41 8.33 -10.15 12.70
C ALA A 41 8.41 -9.46 11.32
N ARG A 42 7.72 -8.32 11.14
CA ARG A 42 7.79 -7.55 9.88
C ARG A 42 9.20 -7.01 9.61
N ALA A 43 9.92 -6.59 10.63
CA ALA A 43 11.30 -6.12 10.50
C ALA A 43 12.21 -7.25 9.99
N ARG A 44 12.13 -8.45 10.57
CA ARG A 44 12.89 -9.62 10.11
C ARG A 44 12.56 -10.02 8.66
N GLN A 45 11.30 -9.86 8.24
CA GLN A 45 10.87 -10.16 6.87
C GLN A 45 11.36 -9.14 5.84
N ARG A 46 11.67 -7.90 6.26
CA ARG A 46 12.09 -6.81 5.35
C ARG A 46 13.31 -7.20 4.53
N ASP A 47 14.32 -7.77 5.17
CA ASP A 47 15.57 -8.14 4.52
C ASP A 47 15.38 -9.23 3.47
N VAL A 48 14.39 -10.11 3.67
CA VAL A 48 14.06 -11.17 2.71
C VAL A 48 13.51 -10.57 1.42
N TYR A 49 12.38 -9.86 1.50
CA TYR A 49 11.74 -9.35 0.28
C TYR A 49 12.45 -8.16 -0.34
N ALA A 50 13.27 -7.42 0.42
CA ALA A 50 14.06 -6.32 -0.13
C ALA A 50 15.20 -6.79 -1.03
N ASN A 51 15.64 -8.04 -0.88
CA ASN A 51 16.75 -8.63 -1.65
C ASN A 51 16.28 -9.74 -2.61
N ASP A 52 14.96 -9.94 -2.75
CA ASP A 52 14.39 -10.91 -3.69
C ASP A 52 13.71 -10.18 -4.87
N PRO A 53 14.25 -10.30 -6.11
CA PRO A 53 13.69 -9.64 -7.28
C PRO A 53 12.23 -10.00 -7.58
N ALA A 54 11.83 -11.26 -7.35
CA ALA A 54 10.45 -11.69 -7.59
C ALA A 54 9.50 -11.04 -6.58
N MET A 55 9.93 -10.90 -5.33
CA MET A 55 9.14 -10.19 -4.31
C MET A 55 9.08 -8.67 -4.57
N LEU A 56 10.15 -8.07 -5.07
CA LEU A 56 10.15 -6.66 -5.49
C LEU A 56 9.19 -6.39 -6.66
N ILE A 57 9.11 -7.31 -7.62
CA ILE A 57 8.12 -7.27 -8.72
C ILE A 57 6.70 -7.42 -8.15
N ALA A 58 6.47 -8.39 -7.27
CA ALA A 58 5.17 -8.59 -6.63
C ALA A 58 4.71 -7.35 -5.85
N LEU A 59 5.60 -6.73 -5.06
CA LEU A 59 5.31 -5.47 -4.37
C LEU A 59 4.90 -4.37 -5.35
N THR A 60 5.64 -4.23 -6.45
CA THR A 60 5.35 -3.22 -7.48
C THR A 60 3.98 -3.45 -8.12
N GLN A 61 3.62 -4.70 -8.40
CA GLN A 61 2.31 -5.09 -8.92
C GLN A 61 1.19 -4.77 -7.93
N THR A 62 1.37 -5.08 -6.64
CA THR A 62 0.37 -4.75 -5.60
C THR A 62 0.08 -3.25 -5.57
N VAL A 63 1.13 -2.41 -5.54
CA VAL A 63 0.95 -0.95 -5.52
C VAL A 63 0.33 -0.44 -6.83
N ALA A 64 0.63 -1.07 -7.98
CA ALA A 64 0.01 -0.73 -9.26
C ALA A 64 -1.51 -1.01 -9.29
N ILE A 65 -1.95 -2.13 -8.69
CA ILE A 65 -3.37 -2.47 -8.57
C ILE A 65 -4.10 -1.44 -7.70
N GLU A 66 -3.58 -1.14 -6.51
CA GLU A 66 -4.14 -0.13 -5.61
C GLU A 66 -4.20 1.26 -6.28
N PHE A 67 -3.13 1.65 -6.97
CA PHE A 67 -3.08 2.93 -7.68
C PHE A 67 -4.10 3.02 -8.81
N SER A 68 -4.38 1.91 -9.51
CA SER A 68 -5.42 1.87 -10.55
C SER A 68 -6.80 2.21 -9.96
N THR A 69 -7.15 1.61 -8.81
CA THR A 69 -8.40 1.89 -8.10
C THR A 69 -8.46 3.35 -7.62
N ILE A 70 -7.38 3.86 -7.05
CA ILE A 70 -7.30 5.26 -6.58
C ILE A 70 -7.41 6.24 -7.76
N ALA A 71 -6.72 5.98 -8.87
CA ALA A 71 -6.79 6.82 -10.06
C ALA A 71 -8.22 6.88 -10.63
N ALA A 72 -8.92 5.73 -10.69
CA ALA A 72 -10.31 5.68 -11.10
C ALA A 72 -11.22 6.48 -10.16
N ALA A 73 -11.01 6.40 -8.84
CA ALA A 73 -11.75 7.19 -7.85
C ALA A 73 -11.53 8.70 -7.99
N ASN A 74 -10.36 9.13 -8.51
CA ASN A 74 -9.99 10.53 -8.71
C ASN A 74 -10.23 11.03 -10.14
N ASN A 75 -11.01 10.31 -10.96
CA ASN A 75 -11.23 10.63 -12.37
C ASN A 75 -9.92 10.88 -13.15
N TYR A 76 -8.85 10.14 -12.80
CA TYR A 76 -7.52 10.29 -13.37
C TYR A 76 -6.93 11.72 -13.30
N TRP A 77 -7.39 12.53 -12.35
CA TRP A 77 -6.97 13.94 -12.17
C TRP A 77 -7.17 14.81 -13.43
N ARG A 78 -8.22 14.52 -14.21
CA ARG A 78 -8.63 15.28 -15.40
C ARG A 78 -9.67 16.33 -15.09
#